data_AF-A0A368FYD8-F1
#
_entry.id   AF-A0A368FYD8-F1
#
_cell.length_a   1.000
_cell.length_b   1.000
_cell.length_c   1.000
_cell.angle_alpha   90.00
_cell.angle_beta   90.00
_cell.angle_gamma   90.00
#
_symmetry.space_group_name_H-M   'P 1'
#
loop_
_entity.id
_entity.type
_entity.pdbx_description
1 polymer ?
#
loop_
_entity_poly.entity_id
_entity_poly.type
_entity_poly.pdbx_seq_one_letter_code
_entity_poly.pdbx_strand_id
1 'polypeptide(L)'
;MLLVGVVQGAGRSCTASEEAFRARLNEMTMTEAACFTPSTVALALVSFLDGGPSKNSMQAKRHASFERAGPGVSELDVSEDPPWNGKVFATVINEMNPNLDWYEVFDRLDDVQMLVTRRQSLITLIDALKTGLRDKPFPIAKLYTKWRCREAQLSLISCMLENPDVFCLADYPHRSVPTGTLKSTPDESDRLLASWCCVELTELLLTMAGEQNVQTVAIRLLHSALEKWPDVVLLALFQIPPPVTDLRQKFIEMILPVFIHHHTNAVSVLNVIWNSEVLPRTTVHNIIINGFLAFHAKAPDDQQRLARILDIANELKPGGLAELFSCSHVPFIVEMGLLASKRDYLKLDKWLEDKFAELGDPLVDNVINQLQRRLFTPASSTSLSPETFSIMMTFLRNHVAKLSPLSKQKYVALTDKLKEIQQQQVGFFMILMMQNR
;
A
#
# COMPACT_ATOMS: atom_id res chain seq x y z
N MET A 1 3.74 38.53 -17.08
CA MET A 1 2.33 38.71 -17.52
C MET A 1 2.18 38.95 -19.03
N LEU A 2 3.13 39.60 -19.71
CA LEU A 2 3.02 39.87 -21.16
C LEU A 2 2.80 38.60 -22.00
N LEU A 3 3.62 37.55 -21.82
CA LEU A 3 3.48 36.31 -22.61
C LEU A 3 2.12 35.63 -22.45
N VAL A 4 1.61 35.53 -21.21
CA VAL A 4 0.27 34.98 -20.93
C VAL A 4 -0.82 35.76 -21.66
N GLY A 5 -0.75 37.10 -21.61
CA GLY A 5 -1.72 37.96 -22.31
C GLY A 5 -1.67 37.81 -23.83
N VAL A 6 -0.48 37.67 -24.41
CA VAL A 6 -0.31 37.42 -25.85
C VAL A 6 -0.96 36.09 -26.24
N VAL A 7 -0.70 35.04 -25.48
CA VAL A 7 -1.20 33.71 -25.81
C VAL A 7 -2.72 33.62 -25.58
N GLN A 8 -3.22 34.09 -24.43
CA GLN A 8 -4.66 34.07 -24.13
C GLN A 8 -5.47 34.98 -25.06
N GLY A 9 -4.94 36.15 -25.43
CA GLY A 9 -5.62 37.09 -26.32
C GLY A 9 -5.76 36.58 -27.76
N ALA A 10 -4.85 35.71 -28.21
CA ALA A 10 -4.89 35.12 -29.55
C ALA A 10 -5.68 33.81 -29.63
N GLY A 11 -6.03 33.21 -28.48
CA GLY A 11 -6.72 31.92 -28.41
C GLY A 11 -5.84 30.73 -28.81
N ARG A 12 -6.41 29.53 -28.80
CA ARG A 12 -5.63 28.27 -28.92
C ARG A 12 -4.98 28.08 -30.29
N SER A 13 -5.61 28.64 -31.33
CA SER A 13 -5.10 28.63 -32.71
C SER A 13 -3.75 29.30 -32.86
N CYS A 14 -3.32 30.16 -31.92
CA CYS A 14 -1.99 30.77 -31.98
C CYS A 14 -0.85 29.75 -31.84
N THR A 15 -1.12 28.56 -31.28
CA THR A 15 -0.14 27.46 -31.23
C THR A 15 -0.38 26.40 -32.30
N ALA A 16 -1.25 26.64 -33.29
CA ALA A 16 -1.55 25.64 -34.33
C ALA A 16 -0.34 25.33 -35.23
N SER A 17 0.51 26.32 -35.51
CA SER A 17 1.79 26.16 -36.21
C SER A 17 2.85 27.11 -35.65
N GLU A 18 4.13 26.82 -35.92
CA GLU A 18 5.24 27.67 -35.49
C GLU A 18 5.16 29.06 -36.13
N GLU A 19 4.75 29.15 -37.40
CA GLU A 19 4.57 30.42 -38.12
C GLU A 19 3.49 31.27 -37.48
N ALA A 20 2.34 30.66 -37.13
CA ALA A 20 1.24 31.36 -36.47
C ALA A 20 1.68 31.92 -35.11
N PHE A 21 2.45 31.15 -34.34
CA PHE A 21 2.92 31.58 -33.04
C PHE A 21 3.98 32.69 -33.15
N ARG A 22 4.95 32.54 -34.06
CA ARG A 22 5.96 33.58 -34.35
C ARG A 22 5.31 34.89 -34.81
N ALA A 23 4.30 34.82 -35.69
CA ALA A 23 3.56 35.98 -36.16
C ALA A 23 2.91 36.75 -34.99
N ARG A 24 2.28 36.04 -34.05
CA ARG A 24 1.68 36.66 -32.85
C ARG A 24 2.69 37.28 -31.91
N LEU A 25 3.84 36.64 -31.69
CA LEU A 25 4.91 37.22 -30.89
C LEU A 25 5.44 38.52 -31.53
N ASN A 26 5.60 38.54 -32.85
CA ASN A 26 6.04 39.73 -33.59
C ASN A 26 5.02 40.88 -33.54
N GLU A 27 3.73 40.60 -33.70
CA GLU A 27 2.65 41.60 -33.59
C GLU A 27 2.65 42.29 -32.21
N MET A 28 2.98 41.54 -31.17
CA MET A 28 3.04 42.02 -29.79
C MET A 28 4.45 42.51 -29.39
N THR A 29 5.36 42.65 -30.35
CA THR A 29 6.75 43.11 -30.17
C THR A 29 7.59 42.26 -29.19
N MET A 30 7.20 41.00 -28.95
CA MET A 30 7.90 40.06 -28.07
C MET A 30 8.98 39.29 -28.84
N THR A 31 10.05 39.98 -29.23
CA THR A 31 11.14 39.39 -30.04
C THR A 31 12.46 39.22 -29.28
N GLU A 32 12.58 39.82 -28.09
CA GLU A 32 13.79 39.76 -27.29
C GLU A 32 13.80 38.53 -26.36
N ALA A 33 14.95 37.87 -26.23
CA ALA A 33 15.12 36.72 -25.33
C ALA A 33 14.73 37.04 -23.87
N ALA A 34 14.91 38.29 -23.43
CA ALA A 34 14.55 38.76 -22.09
C ALA A 34 13.04 38.68 -21.78
N CYS A 35 12.19 38.63 -22.81
CA CYS A 35 10.75 38.42 -22.65
C CYS A 35 10.39 36.99 -22.19
N PHE A 36 11.30 36.03 -22.43
CA PHE A 36 11.10 34.60 -22.22
C PHE A 36 11.98 34.12 -21.08
N THR A 37 11.61 34.47 -19.85
CA THR A 37 12.27 33.99 -18.63
C THR A 37 11.59 32.71 -18.13
N PRO A 38 12.24 31.90 -17.27
CA PRO A 38 11.64 30.69 -16.72
C PRO A 38 10.24 30.92 -16.13
N SER A 39 10.07 32.02 -15.37
CA SER A 39 8.79 32.38 -14.77
C SER A 39 7.73 32.78 -15.80
N THR A 40 8.08 33.53 -16.85
CA THR A 40 7.07 33.94 -17.85
C THR A 40 6.61 32.77 -18.71
N VAL A 41 7.52 31.84 -19.02
CA VAL A 41 7.22 30.62 -19.78
C VAL A 41 6.38 29.66 -18.95
N ALA A 42 6.73 29.44 -17.67
CA ALA A 42 5.93 28.58 -16.78
C ALA A 42 4.50 29.10 -16.61
N LEU A 43 4.33 30.41 -16.37
CA LEU A 43 3.00 31.01 -16.27
C LEU A 43 2.18 30.88 -17.57
N ALA A 44 2.83 31.00 -18.73
CA ALA A 44 2.18 30.75 -20.01
C ALA A 44 1.72 29.29 -20.13
N LEU A 45 2.57 28.32 -19.76
CA LEU A 45 2.19 26.90 -19.74
C LEU A 45 1.01 26.63 -18.79
N VAL A 46 1.04 27.19 -17.58
CA VAL A 46 -0.05 27.08 -16.60
C VAL A 46 -1.36 27.60 -17.19
N SER A 47 -1.31 28.70 -17.93
CA SER A 47 -2.48 29.27 -18.61
C SER A 47 -3.10 28.36 -19.68
N PHE A 48 -2.38 27.34 -20.17
CA PHE A 48 -2.91 26.34 -21.11
C PHE A 48 -3.69 25.23 -20.42
N LEU A 49 -3.42 25.02 -19.12
CA LEU A 49 -4.03 23.97 -18.31
C LEU A 49 -5.48 24.32 -17.95
N ASP A 50 -5.76 25.62 -17.81
CA ASP A 50 -7.09 26.19 -17.65
C ASP A 50 -7.97 25.90 -18.87
N GLY A 51 -8.63 24.77 -18.82
CA GLY A 51 -9.96 24.69 -19.34
C GLY A 51 -10.88 25.16 -18.26
N GLY A 52 -11.27 26.44 -18.32
CA GLY A 52 -12.61 26.78 -17.85
C GLY A 52 -13.60 25.74 -18.41
N PRO A 53 -14.70 25.44 -17.68
CA PRO A 53 -15.72 24.56 -18.21
C PRO A 53 -16.03 25.04 -19.63
N SER A 54 -15.90 24.14 -20.61
CA SER A 54 -16.30 24.45 -21.97
C SER A 54 -17.68 25.08 -21.85
N LYS A 55 -17.88 26.30 -22.37
CA LYS A 55 -19.22 26.91 -22.36
C LYS A 55 -20.26 25.96 -23.01
N ASN A 56 -19.80 24.98 -23.80
CA ASN A 56 -20.59 23.90 -24.38
C ASN A 56 -21.07 22.84 -23.37
N SER A 57 -20.40 22.61 -22.23
CA SER A 57 -20.91 21.68 -21.21
C SER A 57 -22.10 22.25 -20.43
N MET A 58 -22.26 23.58 -20.44
CA MET A 58 -23.43 24.26 -19.85
C MET A 58 -24.61 24.32 -20.83
N GLN A 59 -24.37 24.30 -22.14
CA GLN A 59 -25.42 24.19 -23.16
C GLN A 59 -25.88 22.75 -23.38
N ALA A 60 -24.98 21.76 -23.36
CA ALA A 60 -25.34 20.35 -23.47
C ALA A 60 -26.27 19.88 -22.31
N LYS A 61 -26.12 20.46 -21.11
CA LYS A 61 -27.04 20.23 -19.99
C LYS A 61 -28.35 21.01 -20.06
N ARG A 62 -28.46 22.06 -20.88
CA ARG A 62 -29.71 22.81 -21.09
C ARG A 62 -30.58 22.23 -22.21
N HIS A 63 -30.01 21.50 -23.15
CA HIS A 63 -30.77 20.85 -24.23
C HIS A 63 -31.30 19.44 -23.87
N ALA A 64 -30.87 18.84 -22.77
CA ALA A 64 -31.45 17.59 -22.25
C ALA A 64 -32.81 17.78 -21.51
N SER A 65 -33.40 18.97 -21.57
CA SER A 65 -34.72 19.27 -21.00
C SER A 65 -35.58 20.09 -21.95
N PHE A 66 -35.72 19.62 -23.20
CA PHE A 66 -36.88 19.98 -24.02
C PHE A 66 -37.07 18.93 -25.14
N GLU A 67 -37.71 17.82 -24.81
CA GLU A 67 -38.35 16.98 -25.83
C GLU A 67 -39.51 17.76 -26.45
N ARG A 68 -39.27 18.33 -27.64
CA ARG A 68 -40.20 18.43 -28.78
C ARG A 68 -39.61 19.37 -29.84
N ALA A 69 -38.98 18.81 -30.87
CA ALA A 69 -38.93 19.39 -32.21
C ALA A 69 -38.66 18.26 -33.21
N GLY A 70 -39.37 18.29 -34.35
CA GLY A 70 -39.37 17.25 -35.38
C GLY A 70 -38.08 17.16 -36.21
N PRO A 71 -38.08 16.36 -37.29
CA PRO A 71 -36.88 16.03 -38.03
C PRO A 71 -36.44 17.21 -38.91
N GLY A 72 -35.20 17.67 -38.73
CA GLY A 72 -34.59 18.68 -39.59
C GLY A 72 -33.93 19.83 -38.83
N VAL A 73 -32.88 19.52 -38.06
CA VAL A 73 -31.86 20.51 -37.68
C VAL A 73 -30.52 19.90 -38.05
N SER A 74 -30.00 20.33 -39.18
CA SER A 74 -28.63 20.11 -39.62
C SER A 74 -27.67 20.46 -38.49
N GLU A 75 -26.81 19.51 -38.14
CA GLU A 75 -25.67 19.69 -37.24
C GLU A 75 -24.87 20.89 -37.76
N LEU A 76 -24.92 22.00 -37.01
CA LEU A 76 -24.00 23.10 -37.21
C LEU A 76 -22.64 22.57 -36.75
N ASP A 77 -21.71 22.35 -37.69
CA ASP A 77 -20.29 22.13 -37.41
C ASP A 77 -19.76 23.33 -36.62
N VAL A 78 -19.83 23.24 -35.28
CA VAL A 78 -19.12 24.14 -34.39
C VAL A 78 -17.66 23.74 -34.50
N SER A 79 -16.87 24.50 -35.25
CA SER A 79 -15.42 24.34 -35.29
C SER A 79 -14.87 24.44 -33.86
N GLU A 80 -14.55 23.30 -33.25
CA GLU A 80 -13.86 23.30 -31.96
C GLU A 80 -12.48 23.91 -32.16
N ASP A 81 -12.17 24.98 -31.42
CA ASP A 81 -10.82 25.53 -31.40
C ASP A 81 -9.83 24.41 -31.06
N PRO A 82 -8.74 24.25 -31.83
CA PRO A 82 -7.78 23.18 -31.62
C PRO A 82 -7.19 23.27 -30.21
N PRO A 83 -6.77 22.14 -29.60
CA PRO A 83 -6.10 22.18 -28.30
C PRO A 83 -4.78 22.97 -28.39
N TRP A 84 -4.34 23.52 -27.25
CA TRP A 84 -3.01 24.11 -27.12
C TRP A 84 -1.93 23.10 -27.53
N ASN A 85 -1.03 23.50 -28.44
CA ASN A 85 0.07 22.66 -28.88
C ASN A 85 1.34 23.01 -28.10
N GLY A 86 1.66 22.20 -27.09
CA GLY A 86 2.81 22.40 -26.22
C GLY A 86 4.15 22.30 -26.97
N LYS A 87 4.23 21.43 -27.98
CA LYS A 87 5.43 21.26 -28.80
C LYS A 87 5.74 22.52 -29.59
N VAL A 88 4.76 23.05 -30.34
CA VAL A 88 4.91 24.31 -31.11
C VAL A 88 5.32 25.45 -30.19
N PHE A 89 4.65 25.59 -29.04
CA PHE A 89 4.99 26.59 -28.05
C PHE A 89 6.46 26.47 -27.62
N ALA A 90 6.88 25.30 -27.16
CA ALA A 90 8.24 25.10 -26.66
C ALA A 90 9.32 25.24 -27.74
N THR A 91 9.07 24.79 -28.99
CA THR A 91 9.99 24.97 -30.11
C THR A 91 10.28 26.45 -30.35
N VAL A 92 9.23 27.27 -30.52
CA VAL A 92 9.41 28.70 -30.78
C VAL A 92 10.04 29.42 -29.59
N ILE A 93 9.69 29.07 -28.35
CA ILE A 93 10.33 29.65 -27.16
C ILE A 93 11.83 29.32 -27.11
N ASN A 94 12.22 28.10 -27.47
CA ASN A 94 13.62 27.70 -27.56
C ASN A 94 14.40 28.45 -28.65
N GLU A 95 13.76 28.81 -29.75
CA GLU A 95 14.36 29.66 -30.79
C GLU A 95 14.56 31.10 -30.30
N MET A 96 13.54 31.64 -29.61
CA MET A 96 13.56 33.03 -29.12
C MET A 96 14.52 33.22 -27.95
N ASN A 97 14.67 32.22 -27.08
CA ASN A 97 15.66 32.21 -26.01
C ASN A 97 16.38 30.84 -25.93
N PRO A 98 17.47 30.65 -26.70
CA PRO A 98 18.23 29.39 -26.71
C PRO A 98 18.85 29.00 -25.37
N ASN A 99 19.07 29.98 -24.48
CA ASN A 99 19.69 29.80 -23.17
C ASN A 99 18.69 29.59 -22.02
N LEU A 100 17.38 29.51 -22.32
CA LEU A 100 16.35 29.28 -21.32
C LEU A 100 16.57 27.95 -20.59
N ASP A 101 16.62 27.99 -19.25
CA ASP A 101 16.71 26.78 -18.44
C ASP A 101 15.33 26.19 -18.15
N TRP A 102 14.99 25.12 -18.87
CA TRP A 102 13.74 24.40 -18.69
C TRP A 102 13.63 23.62 -17.37
N TYR A 103 14.74 23.38 -16.67
CA TYR A 103 14.67 22.89 -15.29
C TYR A 103 14.13 23.96 -14.35
N GLU A 104 14.53 25.22 -14.53
CA GLU A 104 13.94 26.33 -13.77
C GLU A 104 12.49 26.55 -14.20
N VAL A 105 12.14 26.44 -15.49
CA VAL A 105 10.73 26.50 -15.94
C VAL A 105 9.89 25.45 -15.19
N PHE A 106 10.40 24.22 -15.07
CA PHE A 106 9.74 23.15 -14.33
C PHE A 106 9.58 23.50 -12.84
N ASP A 107 10.60 24.05 -12.19
CA ASP A 107 10.51 24.51 -10.79
C ASP A 107 9.45 25.62 -10.62
N ARG A 108 9.26 26.48 -11.63
CA ARG A 108 8.25 27.55 -11.62
C ARG A 108 6.82 27.05 -11.91
N LEU A 109 6.62 25.78 -12.24
CA LEU A 109 5.28 25.17 -12.36
C LEU A 109 4.61 24.95 -10.99
N ASP A 110 5.37 25.07 -9.89
CA ASP A 110 4.87 25.02 -8.53
C ASP A 110 4.06 26.29 -8.18
N ASP A 111 2.89 26.39 -8.82
CA ASP A 111 1.96 27.51 -8.75
C ASP A 111 0.55 27.00 -8.45
N VAL A 112 -0.24 27.80 -7.71
CA VAL A 112 -1.60 27.45 -7.29
C VAL A 112 -2.56 27.28 -8.47
N GLN A 113 -2.25 27.88 -9.62
CA GLN A 113 -3.04 27.77 -10.85
C GLN A 113 -2.67 26.54 -11.68
N MET A 114 -1.59 25.81 -11.35
CA MET A 114 -1.13 24.63 -12.09
C MET A 114 -1.98 23.39 -11.75
N LEU A 115 -3.23 23.38 -12.21
CA LEU A 115 -4.17 22.29 -12.00
C LEU A 115 -4.34 21.46 -13.27
N VAL A 116 -3.71 20.29 -13.31
CA VAL A 116 -3.83 19.35 -14.44
C VAL A 116 -4.96 18.36 -14.15
N THR A 117 -6.12 18.62 -14.72
CA THR A 117 -7.35 17.83 -14.48
C THR A 117 -7.84 17.07 -15.71
N ARG A 118 -7.19 17.26 -16.87
CA ARG A 118 -7.61 16.68 -18.15
C ARG A 118 -6.41 16.09 -18.86
N ARG A 119 -6.65 14.97 -19.54
CA ARG A 119 -5.68 14.31 -20.42
C ARG A 119 -5.04 15.28 -21.43
N GLN A 120 -5.84 16.13 -22.09
CA GLN A 120 -5.29 17.07 -23.08
C GLN A 120 -4.34 18.11 -22.45
N SER A 121 -4.64 18.59 -21.24
CA SER A 121 -3.76 19.50 -20.50
C SER A 121 -2.44 18.82 -20.14
N LEU A 122 -2.49 17.54 -19.76
CA LEU A 122 -1.28 16.73 -19.52
C LEU A 122 -0.46 16.57 -20.81
N ILE A 123 -1.08 16.21 -21.94
CA ILE A 123 -0.40 16.10 -23.24
C ILE A 123 0.32 17.41 -23.57
N THR A 124 -0.39 18.53 -23.54
CA THR A 124 0.18 19.86 -23.82
C THR A 124 1.36 20.16 -22.90
N LEU A 125 1.25 19.91 -21.59
CA LEU A 125 2.32 20.16 -20.63
C LEU A 125 3.55 19.28 -20.88
N ILE A 126 3.34 17.98 -21.07
CA ILE A 126 4.42 17.00 -21.26
C ILE A 126 5.12 17.23 -22.60
N ASP A 127 4.37 17.51 -23.68
CA ASP A 127 4.95 17.85 -24.99
C ASP A 127 5.79 19.11 -24.91
N ALA A 128 5.29 20.16 -24.22
CA ALA A 128 6.05 21.39 -24.02
C ALA A 128 7.33 21.15 -23.23
N LEU A 129 7.27 20.41 -22.11
CA LEU A 129 8.43 20.13 -21.28
C LEU A 129 9.46 19.27 -22.00
N LYS A 130 9.04 18.17 -22.65
CA LYS A 130 9.95 17.29 -23.41
C LYS A 130 10.61 18.03 -24.58
N THR A 131 9.84 18.83 -25.33
CA THR A 131 10.37 19.65 -26.43
C THR A 131 11.30 20.75 -25.92
N GLY A 132 10.92 21.38 -24.80
CA GLY A 132 11.67 22.42 -24.14
C GLY A 132 13.05 21.96 -23.69
N LEU A 133 13.12 20.80 -23.04
CA LEU A 133 14.34 20.17 -22.54
C LEU A 133 15.32 19.74 -23.65
N ARG A 134 14.85 19.60 -24.89
CA ARG A 134 15.65 19.13 -26.04
C ARG A 134 16.26 17.75 -25.73
N ASP A 135 17.59 17.63 -25.69
CA ASP A 135 18.30 16.39 -25.39
C ASP A 135 18.49 16.14 -23.88
N LYS A 136 18.10 17.08 -23.01
CA LYS A 136 18.25 16.93 -21.57
C LYS A 136 17.18 15.97 -21.00
N PRO A 137 17.52 15.13 -20.01
CA PRO A 137 16.56 14.20 -19.42
C PRO A 137 15.47 14.96 -18.64
N PHE A 138 14.26 14.38 -18.62
CA PHE A 138 13.16 14.91 -17.82
C PHE A 138 13.53 14.95 -16.32
N PRO A 139 13.24 16.04 -15.60
CA PRO A 139 13.60 16.19 -14.19
C PRO A 139 12.69 15.39 -13.24
N ILE A 140 12.66 14.07 -13.37
CA ILE A 140 11.77 13.23 -12.57
C ILE A 140 11.99 13.41 -11.06
N ALA A 141 13.23 13.60 -10.61
CA ALA A 141 13.53 13.83 -9.20
C ALA A 141 12.83 15.08 -8.64
N LYS A 142 12.69 16.15 -9.44
CA LYS A 142 11.99 17.38 -9.04
C LYS A 142 10.49 17.16 -8.86
N LEU A 143 9.89 16.23 -9.62
CA LEU A 143 8.49 15.84 -9.46
C LEU A 143 8.22 15.23 -8.07
N TYR A 144 9.20 14.52 -7.49
CA TYR A 144 9.07 13.88 -6.17
C TYR A 144 9.48 14.78 -4.98
N THR A 145 10.09 15.94 -5.24
CA THR A 145 10.39 16.91 -4.18
C THR A 145 9.13 17.51 -3.56
N LYS A 146 9.27 18.17 -2.41
CA LYS A 146 8.17 18.90 -1.79
C LYS A 146 7.88 20.20 -2.53
N TRP A 147 6.77 20.23 -3.27
CA TRP A 147 6.23 21.45 -3.86
C TRP A 147 5.52 22.29 -2.77
N ARG A 148 5.54 23.61 -2.95
CA ARG A 148 4.79 24.59 -2.14
C ARG A 148 3.29 24.42 -2.36
N CYS A 149 2.86 24.23 -3.59
CA CYS A 149 1.47 24.05 -4.00
C CYS A 149 1.18 22.55 -4.14
N ARG A 150 0.74 21.92 -3.05
CA ARG A 150 0.51 20.46 -3.02
C ARG A 150 -0.61 20.02 -3.94
N GLU A 151 -1.66 20.83 -4.06
CA GLU A 151 -2.80 20.58 -4.92
C GLU A 151 -2.38 20.50 -6.38
N ALA A 152 -1.49 21.40 -6.80
CA ALA A 152 -0.91 21.41 -8.14
C ALA A 152 -0.10 20.13 -8.40
N GLN A 153 0.83 19.81 -7.51
CA GLN A 153 1.65 18.60 -7.60
C GLN A 153 0.78 17.33 -7.65
N LEU A 154 -0.21 17.21 -6.76
CA LEU A 154 -1.08 16.04 -6.71
C LEU A 154 -2.01 15.97 -7.93
N SER A 155 -2.46 17.09 -8.48
CA SER A 155 -3.26 17.08 -9.72
C SER A 155 -2.46 16.52 -10.89
N LEU A 156 -1.19 16.93 -11.03
CA LEU A 156 -0.29 16.42 -12.05
C LEU A 156 -0.04 14.92 -11.89
N ILE A 157 0.30 14.48 -10.67
CA ILE A 157 0.51 13.05 -10.37
C ILE A 157 -0.76 12.24 -10.66
N SER A 158 -1.92 12.72 -10.21
CA SER A 158 -3.20 12.02 -10.44
C SER A 158 -3.48 11.87 -11.93
N CYS A 159 -3.28 12.94 -12.71
CA CYS A 159 -3.52 12.90 -14.15
C CYS A 159 -2.51 12.00 -14.88
N MET A 160 -1.25 11.95 -14.45
CA MET A 160 -0.25 11.01 -14.97
C MET A 160 -0.66 9.56 -14.70
N LEU A 161 -1.12 9.24 -13.48
CA LEU A 161 -1.61 7.90 -13.14
C LEU A 161 -2.85 7.53 -13.94
N GLU A 162 -3.74 8.46 -14.25
CA GLU A 162 -4.90 8.19 -15.12
C GLU A 162 -4.51 8.00 -16.59
N ASN A 163 -3.33 8.46 -17.02
CA ASN A 163 -2.90 8.49 -18.42
C ASN A 163 -1.45 7.98 -18.60
N PRO A 164 -1.15 6.72 -18.25
CA PRO A 164 0.21 6.17 -18.27
C PRO A 164 0.78 5.99 -19.69
N ASP A 165 -0.05 6.11 -20.73
CA ASP A 165 0.37 6.15 -22.13
C ASP A 165 0.92 7.53 -22.54
N VAL A 166 0.51 8.61 -21.86
CA VAL A 166 1.05 9.97 -22.04
C VAL A 166 2.34 10.14 -21.23
N PHE A 167 2.32 9.67 -19.98
CA PHE A 167 3.47 9.75 -19.09
C PHE A 167 3.45 8.60 -18.08
N CYS A 168 4.42 7.68 -18.18
CA CYS A 168 4.61 6.63 -17.18
C CYS A 168 5.78 6.99 -16.27
N LEU A 169 5.58 6.90 -14.94
CA LEU A 169 6.64 7.20 -13.97
C LEU A 169 7.82 6.21 -14.08
N ALA A 170 7.51 4.97 -14.46
CA ALA A 170 8.51 3.91 -14.60
C ALA A 170 9.46 4.09 -15.80
N ASP A 171 9.11 4.96 -16.75
CA ASP A 171 9.99 5.28 -17.90
C ASP A 171 11.24 6.09 -17.49
N TYR A 172 11.29 6.56 -16.23
CA TYR A 172 12.36 7.41 -15.70
C TYR A 172 13.09 6.73 -14.53
N PRO A 173 14.30 7.20 -14.14
CA PRO A 173 15.02 6.62 -13.01
C PRO A 173 14.21 6.61 -11.72
N HIS A 174 14.04 5.42 -11.12
CA HIS A 174 13.27 5.18 -9.91
C HIS A 174 13.85 4.00 -9.12
N ARG A 175 13.48 3.88 -7.84
CA ARG A 175 13.68 2.63 -7.09
C ARG A 175 12.51 1.70 -7.39
N SER A 176 12.82 0.53 -7.95
CA SER A 176 11.80 -0.47 -8.26
C SER A 176 11.43 -1.30 -7.03
N VAL A 177 10.14 -1.59 -6.91
CA VAL A 177 9.61 -2.60 -6.00
C VAL A 177 10.14 -3.99 -6.41
N PRO A 178 10.64 -4.82 -5.48
CA PRO A 178 11.18 -6.15 -5.78
C PRO A 178 10.07 -7.18 -6.00
N THR A 179 9.53 -7.25 -7.23
CA THR A 179 8.46 -8.19 -7.62
C THR A 179 8.95 -9.50 -8.24
N GLY A 180 10.25 -9.60 -8.58
CA GLY A 180 10.80 -10.75 -9.32
C GLY A 180 10.78 -12.10 -8.59
N THR A 181 10.58 -12.10 -7.27
CA THR A 181 10.53 -13.33 -6.44
C THR A 181 9.10 -13.76 -6.08
N LEU A 182 8.09 -13.10 -6.65
CA LEU A 182 6.68 -13.39 -6.39
C LEU A 182 6.24 -14.67 -7.12
N LYS A 183 5.30 -15.41 -6.52
CA LYS A 183 4.77 -16.65 -7.11
C LYS A 183 3.90 -16.36 -8.33
N SER A 184 3.04 -15.35 -8.22
CA SER A 184 2.32 -14.75 -9.33
C SER A 184 2.95 -13.40 -9.60
N THR A 185 3.74 -13.30 -10.67
CA THR A 185 4.36 -12.03 -11.06
C THR A 185 3.29 -11.08 -11.60
N PRO A 186 3.29 -9.81 -11.18
CA PRO A 186 2.45 -8.79 -11.77
C PRO A 186 2.71 -8.64 -13.29
N ASP A 187 1.71 -8.22 -14.06
CA ASP A 187 1.85 -8.02 -15.50
C ASP A 187 2.72 -6.79 -15.80
N GLU A 188 3.96 -7.02 -16.24
CA GLU A 188 4.92 -5.95 -16.56
C GLU A 188 4.48 -5.08 -17.76
N SER A 189 3.52 -5.54 -18.57
CA SER A 189 2.98 -4.75 -19.68
C SER A 189 1.94 -3.71 -19.24
N ASP A 190 1.38 -3.84 -18.03
CA ASP A 190 0.45 -2.85 -17.46
C ASP A 190 1.24 -1.62 -17.01
N ARG A 191 1.23 -0.58 -17.85
CA ARG A 191 1.92 0.71 -17.56
C ARG A 191 1.39 1.41 -16.32
N LEU A 192 0.14 1.17 -15.91
CA LEU A 192 -0.40 1.73 -14.69
C LEU A 192 0.25 1.06 -13.47
N LEU A 193 0.32 -0.26 -13.48
CA LEU A 193 1.04 -1.05 -12.48
C LEU A 193 2.53 -0.68 -12.43
N ALA A 194 3.18 -0.48 -13.59
CA ALA A 194 4.58 -0.06 -13.65
C ALA A 194 4.83 1.22 -12.85
N SER A 195 3.93 2.21 -12.94
CA SER A 195 4.02 3.44 -12.14
C SER A 195 3.96 3.17 -10.63
N TRP A 196 3.16 2.18 -10.19
CA TRP A 196 3.09 1.76 -8.79
C TRP A 196 4.28 0.93 -8.32
N CYS A 197 5.10 0.42 -9.23
CA CYS A 197 6.39 -0.20 -8.91
C CYS A 197 7.47 0.84 -8.59
N CYS A 198 7.21 2.14 -8.78
CA CYS A 198 8.11 3.23 -8.37
C CYS A 198 7.91 3.52 -6.88
N VAL A 199 8.92 3.27 -6.05
CA VAL A 199 8.85 3.51 -4.60
C VAL A 199 8.61 5.00 -4.29
N GLU A 200 9.21 5.89 -5.08
CA GLU A 200 9.07 7.35 -4.95
C GLU A 200 7.61 7.82 -5.05
N LEU A 201 6.78 7.16 -5.87
CA LEU A 201 5.35 7.49 -5.97
C LEU A 201 4.63 7.21 -4.64
N THR A 202 4.86 6.03 -4.07
CA THR A 202 4.24 5.62 -2.81
C THR A 202 4.71 6.53 -1.67
N GLU A 203 6.01 6.85 -1.63
CA GLU A 203 6.61 7.77 -0.66
C GLU A 203 6.00 9.19 -0.75
N LEU A 204 5.85 9.72 -1.96
CA LEU A 204 5.24 11.03 -2.20
C LEU A 204 3.78 11.06 -1.75
N LEU A 205 2.98 10.08 -2.19
CA LEU A 205 1.56 10.01 -1.82
C LEU A 205 1.36 9.81 -0.32
N LEU A 206 2.22 9.02 0.34
CA LEU A 206 2.17 8.83 1.78
C LEU A 206 2.51 10.12 2.53
N THR A 207 3.47 10.91 2.02
CA THR A 207 3.78 12.24 2.55
C THR A 207 2.59 13.19 2.39
N MET A 208 1.98 13.23 1.20
CA MET A 208 0.79 14.05 0.92
C MET A 208 -0.44 13.63 1.73
N ALA A 209 -0.58 12.33 2.04
CA ALA A 209 -1.66 11.83 2.88
C ALA A 209 -1.59 12.37 4.33
N GLY A 210 -0.44 12.91 4.75
CA GLY A 210 -0.27 13.64 6.01
C GLY A 210 -0.63 15.14 5.94
N GLU A 211 -0.91 15.69 4.76
CA GLU A 211 -1.14 17.13 4.56
C GLU A 211 -2.64 17.42 4.31
N GLN A 212 -3.26 18.22 5.18
CA GLN A 212 -4.73 18.39 5.24
C GLN A 212 -5.39 18.78 3.91
N ASN A 213 -4.73 19.62 3.12
CA ASN A 213 -5.27 20.14 1.85
C ASN A 213 -5.35 19.10 0.73
N VAL A 214 -4.51 18.06 0.78
CA VAL A 214 -4.45 17.01 -0.25
C VAL A 214 -4.70 15.60 0.28
N GLN A 215 -4.85 15.45 1.60
CA GLN A 215 -4.98 14.18 2.31
C GLN A 215 -6.01 13.24 1.69
N THR A 216 -7.25 13.72 1.48
CA THR A 216 -8.35 12.87 1.00
C THR A 216 -8.05 12.23 -0.35
N VAL A 217 -7.47 13.00 -1.27
CA VAL A 217 -7.15 12.50 -2.63
C VAL A 217 -5.95 11.56 -2.58
N ALA A 218 -4.91 11.90 -1.81
CA ALA A 218 -3.73 11.05 -1.65
C ALA A 218 -4.08 9.69 -1.01
N ILE A 219 -4.87 9.68 0.07
CA ILE A 219 -5.37 8.45 0.71
C ILE A 219 -6.21 7.64 -0.27
N ARG A 220 -7.09 8.29 -1.05
CA ARG A 220 -7.92 7.60 -2.05
C ARG A 220 -7.05 6.89 -3.10
N LEU A 221 -6.02 7.57 -3.63
CA LEU A 221 -5.11 6.95 -4.61
C LEU A 221 -4.37 5.75 -4.02
N LEU A 222 -3.83 5.89 -2.80
CA LEU A 222 -3.17 4.78 -2.09
C LEU A 222 -4.14 3.62 -1.86
N HIS A 223 -5.38 3.89 -1.43
CA HIS A 223 -6.39 2.87 -1.20
C HIS A 223 -6.79 2.13 -2.48
N SER A 224 -7.01 2.86 -3.59
CA SER A 224 -7.33 2.24 -4.89
C SER A 224 -6.20 1.33 -5.38
N ALA A 225 -4.93 1.74 -5.17
CA ALA A 225 -3.80 0.88 -5.48
C ALA A 225 -3.71 -0.34 -4.58
N LEU A 226 -4.05 -0.19 -3.30
CA LEU A 226 -4.08 -1.30 -2.35
C LEU A 226 -5.14 -2.35 -2.66
N GLU A 227 -6.29 -1.94 -3.14
CA GLU A 227 -7.35 -2.87 -3.57
C GLU A 227 -6.92 -3.66 -4.81
N LYS A 228 -6.18 -3.03 -5.73
CA LYS A 228 -5.80 -3.63 -7.01
C LYS A 228 -4.48 -4.41 -6.97
N TRP A 229 -3.46 -3.89 -6.28
CA TRP A 229 -2.10 -4.44 -6.20
C TRP A 229 -1.55 -4.40 -4.76
N PRO A 230 -2.18 -5.14 -3.83
CA PRO A 230 -1.80 -5.11 -2.41
C PRO A 230 -0.36 -5.59 -2.16
N ASP A 231 0.17 -6.52 -2.96
CA ASP A 231 1.54 -7.00 -2.86
C ASP A 231 2.57 -5.92 -3.24
N VAL A 232 2.35 -5.24 -4.36
CA VAL A 232 3.24 -4.18 -4.84
C VAL A 232 3.29 -3.01 -3.86
N VAL A 233 2.12 -2.55 -3.40
CA VAL A 233 2.08 -1.42 -2.46
C VAL A 233 2.63 -1.81 -1.10
N LEU A 234 2.37 -3.03 -0.60
CA LEU A 234 2.97 -3.48 0.67
C LEU A 234 4.50 -3.54 0.57
N LEU A 235 5.04 -4.08 -0.52
CA LEU A 235 6.49 -4.07 -0.75
C LEU A 235 7.03 -2.64 -0.84
N ALA A 236 6.37 -1.75 -1.60
CA ALA A 236 6.76 -0.34 -1.69
C ALA A 236 6.81 0.33 -0.31
N LEU A 237 5.79 0.09 0.54
CA LEU A 237 5.74 0.60 1.90
C LEU A 237 6.91 0.11 2.76
N PHE A 238 7.55 -1.02 2.47
CA PHE A 238 8.75 -1.46 3.19
C PHE A 238 10.07 -0.97 2.56
N GLN A 239 10.04 -0.57 1.28
CA GLN A 239 11.20 0.01 0.58
C GLN A 239 11.38 1.52 0.79
N ILE A 240 10.43 2.19 1.45
CA ILE A 240 10.59 3.59 1.87
C ILE A 240 11.63 3.66 3.00
N PRO A 241 12.64 4.55 2.94
CA PRO A 241 13.65 4.70 3.98
C PRO A 241 13.05 5.13 5.33
N PRO A 242 13.80 5.00 6.44
CA PRO A 242 13.36 5.53 7.74
C PRO A 242 13.12 7.05 7.69
N PRO A 243 12.23 7.59 8.55
CA PRO A 243 11.50 6.92 9.62
C PRO A 243 10.20 6.22 9.15
N VAL A 244 9.71 5.26 9.94
CA VAL A 244 8.36 4.70 9.78
C VAL A 244 7.37 5.63 10.46
N THR A 245 6.59 6.39 9.69
CA THR A 245 5.57 7.31 10.22
C THR A 245 4.34 6.57 10.72
N ASP A 246 3.55 7.20 11.62
CA ASP A 246 2.29 6.61 12.10
C ASP A 246 1.31 6.29 10.96
N LEU A 247 1.30 7.13 9.92
CA LEU A 247 0.44 6.90 8.76
C LEU A 247 0.92 5.69 7.94
N ARG A 248 2.24 5.55 7.74
CA ARG A 248 2.84 4.36 7.12
C ARG A 248 2.46 3.10 7.88
N GLN A 249 2.60 3.16 9.21
CA GLN A 249 2.27 2.06 10.11
C GLN A 249 0.79 1.67 10.02
N LYS A 250 -0.13 2.64 10.00
CA LYS A 250 -1.58 2.40 9.83
C LYS A 250 -1.91 1.71 8.52
N PHE A 251 -1.30 2.13 7.40
CA PHE A 251 -1.48 1.45 6.11
C PHE A 251 -0.98 0.00 6.18
N ILE A 252 0.22 -0.22 6.72
CA ILE A 252 0.80 -1.55 6.90
C ILE A 252 -0.11 -2.45 7.75
N GLU A 253 -0.59 -1.95 8.89
CA GLU A 253 -1.50 -2.67 9.81
C GLU A 253 -2.87 -2.97 9.20
N MET A 254 -3.35 -2.13 8.30
CA MET A 254 -4.58 -2.36 7.55
C MET A 254 -4.42 -3.53 6.55
N ILE A 255 -3.29 -3.61 5.86
CA ILE A 255 -3.06 -4.55 4.74
C ILE A 255 -2.63 -5.92 5.26
N LEU A 256 -1.70 -5.96 6.22
CA LEU A 256 -1.06 -7.20 6.70
C LEU A 256 -2.07 -8.31 7.02
N PRO A 257 -3.12 -8.09 7.84
CA PRO A 257 -4.06 -9.15 8.19
C PRO A 257 -4.85 -9.69 7.00
N VAL A 258 -5.22 -8.82 6.05
CA VAL A 258 -5.93 -9.23 4.83
C VAL A 258 -4.99 -10.05 3.94
N PHE A 259 -3.76 -9.58 3.81
CA PHE A 259 -2.72 -10.20 3.01
C PHE A 259 -2.32 -11.60 3.54
N ILE A 260 -2.16 -11.73 4.86
CA ILE A 260 -1.86 -13.01 5.54
C ILE A 260 -2.97 -14.05 5.31
N HIS A 261 -4.23 -13.62 5.30
CA HIS A 261 -5.39 -14.53 5.28
C HIS A 261 -5.40 -15.42 4.04
N HIS A 262 -5.36 -14.82 2.84
CA HIS A 262 -5.66 -15.54 1.60
C HIS A 262 -4.81 -15.12 0.39
N HIS A 263 -3.86 -14.19 0.52
CA HIS A 263 -3.11 -13.75 -0.65
C HIS A 263 -2.15 -14.84 -1.17
N THR A 264 -2.16 -15.07 -2.49
CA THR A 264 -1.34 -16.09 -3.16
C THR A 264 0.16 -15.82 -2.97
N ASN A 265 0.57 -14.55 -3.07
CA ASN A 265 1.93 -14.08 -2.86
C ASN A 265 2.31 -13.86 -1.38
N ALA A 266 1.46 -14.21 -0.41
CA ALA A 266 1.69 -13.87 1.01
C ALA A 266 3.07 -14.24 1.53
N VAL A 267 3.48 -15.51 1.32
CA VAL A 267 4.77 -16.01 1.78
C VAL A 267 5.93 -15.31 1.06
N SER A 268 5.85 -15.16 -0.27
CA SER A 268 6.94 -14.58 -1.07
C SER A 268 7.17 -13.11 -0.72
N VAL A 269 6.10 -12.32 -0.62
CA VAL A 269 6.19 -10.91 -0.21
C VAL A 269 6.73 -10.78 1.21
N LEU A 270 6.21 -11.55 2.17
CA LEU A 270 6.68 -11.47 3.54
C LEU A 270 8.14 -11.93 3.66
N ASN A 271 8.60 -12.90 2.86
CA ASN A 271 10.02 -13.27 2.80
C ASN A 271 10.90 -12.14 2.24
N VAL A 272 10.46 -11.45 1.20
CA VAL A 272 11.20 -10.28 0.67
C VAL A 272 11.28 -9.19 1.73
N ILE A 273 10.17 -8.91 2.42
CA ILE A 273 10.12 -7.91 3.49
C ILE A 273 11.02 -8.33 4.65
N TRP A 274 10.93 -9.59 5.10
CA TRP A 274 11.71 -10.16 6.21
C TRP A 274 13.22 -10.01 6.00
N ASN A 275 13.67 -10.07 4.75
CA ASN A 275 15.09 -9.94 4.40
C ASN A 275 15.46 -8.54 3.88
N SER A 276 14.56 -7.56 3.95
CA SER A 276 14.86 -6.20 3.51
C SER A 276 15.84 -5.52 4.45
N GLU A 277 16.84 -4.85 3.87
CA GLU A 277 17.87 -4.08 4.59
C GLU A 277 17.51 -2.58 4.71
N VAL A 278 16.38 -2.15 4.14
CA VAL A 278 15.97 -0.73 4.13
C VAL A 278 15.59 -0.23 5.52
N LEU A 279 14.93 -1.07 6.32
CA LEU A 279 14.56 -0.79 7.70
C LEU A 279 15.38 -1.68 8.64
N PRO A 280 15.57 -1.28 9.92
CA PRO A 280 16.19 -2.15 10.90
C PRO A 280 15.45 -3.48 11.02
N ARG A 281 16.18 -4.59 10.99
CA ARG A 281 15.63 -5.97 11.07
C ARG A 281 14.63 -6.13 12.20
N THR A 282 14.94 -5.63 13.39
CA THR A 282 14.06 -5.68 14.56
C THR A 282 12.74 -4.96 14.32
N THR A 283 12.74 -3.81 13.64
CA THR A 283 11.52 -3.06 13.29
C THR A 283 10.67 -3.87 12.32
N VAL A 284 11.27 -4.38 11.23
CA VAL A 284 10.56 -5.17 10.22
C VAL A 284 9.91 -6.41 10.83
N HIS A 285 10.68 -7.17 11.60
CA HIS A 285 10.22 -8.42 12.19
C HIS A 285 9.12 -8.18 13.22
N ASN A 286 9.25 -7.14 14.05
CA ASN A 286 8.20 -6.74 15.00
C ASN A 286 6.90 -6.35 14.28
N ILE A 287 6.97 -5.62 13.16
CA ILE A 287 5.78 -5.25 12.38
C ILE A 287 5.09 -6.51 11.84
N ILE A 288 5.83 -7.47 11.27
CA ILE A 288 5.26 -8.71 10.76
C ILE A 288 4.64 -9.56 11.89
N ILE A 289 5.37 -9.72 13.01
CA ILE A 289 4.88 -10.49 14.17
C ILE A 289 3.62 -9.83 14.75
N ASN A 290 3.60 -8.51 14.90
CA ASN A 290 2.41 -7.79 15.33
C ASN A 290 1.26 -7.94 14.33
N GLY A 291 1.55 -8.01 13.02
CA GLY A 291 0.58 -8.36 11.99
C GLY A 291 -0.04 -9.75 12.19
N PHE A 292 0.75 -10.76 12.55
CA PHE A 292 0.25 -12.09 12.91
C PHE A 292 -0.63 -12.07 14.16
N LEU A 293 -0.21 -11.35 15.21
CA LEU A 293 -0.98 -11.20 16.43
C LEU A 293 -2.32 -10.50 16.17
N ALA A 294 -2.32 -9.40 15.41
CA ALA A 294 -3.53 -8.68 15.04
C ALA A 294 -4.47 -9.54 14.17
N PHE A 295 -3.92 -10.39 13.29
CA PHE A 295 -4.69 -11.31 12.47
C PHE A 295 -5.35 -12.43 13.30
N HIS A 296 -4.65 -12.97 14.30
CA HIS A 296 -5.18 -13.95 15.25
C HIS A 296 -6.23 -13.35 16.19
N ALA A 297 -5.98 -12.15 16.72
CA ALA A 297 -6.87 -11.48 17.69
C ALA A 297 -8.30 -11.23 17.16
N LYS A 298 -8.49 -11.16 15.84
CA LYS A 298 -9.83 -11.01 15.22
C LYS A 298 -10.73 -12.23 15.43
N ALA A 299 -10.17 -13.42 15.54
CA ALA A 299 -10.89 -14.66 15.80
C ALA A 299 -9.95 -15.67 16.49
N PRO A 300 -9.76 -15.55 17.82
CA PRO A 300 -8.77 -16.35 18.56
C PRO A 300 -8.98 -17.87 18.47
N ASP A 301 -10.23 -18.29 18.21
CA ASP A 301 -10.62 -19.71 18.17
C ASP A 301 -10.52 -20.33 16.79
N ASP A 302 -10.24 -19.51 15.77
CA ASP A 302 -10.11 -19.94 14.39
C ASP A 302 -8.77 -20.65 14.16
N GLN A 303 -8.82 -21.98 14.17
CA GLN A 303 -7.66 -22.84 13.95
C GLN A 303 -7.07 -22.70 12.55
N GLN A 304 -7.86 -22.28 11.55
CA GLN A 304 -7.34 -22.07 10.20
C GLN A 304 -6.42 -20.84 10.15
N ARG A 305 -6.72 -19.80 10.94
CA ARG A 305 -5.85 -18.62 11.06
C ARG A 305 -4.52 -18.97 11.71
N LEU A 306 -4.55 -19.71 12.82
CA LEU A 306 -3.34 -20.19 13.50
C LEU A 306 -2.48 -21.04 12.56
N ALA A 307 -3.10 -21.99 11.86
CA ALA A 307 -2.42 -22.83 10.87
C ALA A 307 -1.79 -22.01 9.75
N ARG A 308 -2.51 -21.00 9.24
CA ARG A 308 -2.01 -20.09 8.21
C ARG A 308 -0.80 -19.29 8.67
N ILE A 309 -0.86 -18.70 9.88
CA ILE A 309 0.29 -17.97 10.46
C ILE A 309 1.49 -18.91 10.58
N LEU A 310 1.27 -20.13 11.08
CA LEU A 310 2.33 -21.09 11.34
C LEU A 310 3.04 -21.50 10.04
N ASP A 311 2.28 -21.77 8.99
CA ASP A 311 2.84 -22.13 7.68
C ASP A 311 3.70 -21.00 7.12
N ILE A 312 3.18 -19.76 7.15
CA ILE A 312 3.95 -18.59 6.71
C ILE A 312 5.22 -18.44 7.54
N ALA A 313 5.12 -18.42 8.87
CA ALA A 313 6.27 -18.22 9.76
C ALA A 313 7.35 -19.30 9.60
N ASN A 314 6.95 -20.55 9.32
CA ASN A 314 7.88 -21.63 9.01
C ASN A 314 8.62 -21.42 7.67
N GLU A 315 7.94 -20.87 6.67
CA GLU A 315 8.52 -20.52 5.37
C GLU A 315 9.35 -19.21 5.40
N LEU A 316 9.24 -18.39 6.45
CA LEU A 316 10.05 -17.18 6.62
C LEU A 316 11.49 -17.53 7.02
N LYS A 317 12.45 -17.25 6.14
CA LYS A 317 13.89 -17.51 6.37
C LYS A 317 14.67 -16.19 6.39
N PRO A 318 15.70 -16.04 7.25
CA PRO A 318 16.10 -16.98 8.31
C PRO A 318 15.27 -16.81 9.58
N GLY A 319 14.96 -17.92 10.25
CA GLY A 319 14.51 -17.92 11.65
C GLY A 319 13.09 -17.42 11.94
N GLY A 320 12.20 -17.30 10.96
CA GLY A 320 10.85 -16.75 11.19
C GLY A 320 10.06 -17.46 12.29
N LEU A 321 10.08 -18.79 12.31
CA LEU A 321 9.44 -19.59 13.35
C LEU A 321 10.06 -19.35 14.74
N ALA A 322 11.40 -19.24 14.82
CA ALA A 322 12.10 -19.02 16.07
C ALA A 322 11.75 -17.64 16.66
N GLU A 323 11.72 -16.61 15.82
CA GLU A 323 11.38 -15.26 16.24
C GLU A 323 9.91 -15.10 16.64
N LEU A 324 9.00 -15.82 15.95
CA LEU A 324 7.60 -15.88 16.35
C LEU A 324 7.45 -16.44 17.78
N PHE A 325 8.21 -17.47 18.14
CA PHE A 325 8.20 -18.05 19.50
C PHE A 325 8.89 -17.18 20.56
N SER A 326 9.63 -16.16 20.15
CA SER A 326 10.26 -15.19 21.05
C SER A 326 9.37 -13.99 21.37
N CYS A 327 8.15 -13.91 20.81
CA CYS A 327 7.23 -12.83 21.13
C CYS A 327 6.66 -12.96 22.56
N SER A 328 6.25 -11.83 23.15
CA SER A 328 5.81 -11.77 24.55
C SER A 328 4.39 -12.29 24.81
N HIS A 329 3.65 -12.70 23.77
CA HIS A 329 2.25 -13.12 23.90
C HIS A 329 2.15 -14.62 24.23
N VAL A 330 2.33 -14.97 25.52
CA VAL A 330 2.38 -16.36 26.02
C VAL A 330 1.22 -17.26 25.54
N PRO A 331 -0.06 -16.84 25.58
CA PRO A 331 -1.15 -17.68 25.07
C PRO A 331 -1.02 -18.04 23.59
N PHE A 332 -0.51 -17.11 22.80
CA PHE A 332 -0.38 -17.29 21.36
C PHE A 332 0.78 -18.24 21.06
N ILE A 333 1.96 -18.04 21.66
CA ILE A 333 3.11 -18.92 21.43
C ILE A 333 2.86 -20.36 21.88
N VAL A 334 2.06 -20.58 22.93
CA VAL A 334 1.68 -21.93 23.38
C VAL A 334 0.77 -22.61 22.36
N GLU A 335 -0.26 -21.92 21.86
CA GLU A 335 -1.12 -22.46 20.80
C GLU A 335 -0.32 -22.76 19.52
N MET A 336 0.60 -21.88 19.15
CA MET A 336 1.50 -22.10 18.02
C MET A 336 2.45 -23.27 18.26
N GLY A 337 2.95 -23.46 19.48
CA GLY A 337 3.85 -24.56 19.84
C GLY A 337 3.16 -25.93 19.74
N LEU A 338 1.92 -26.02 20.20
CA LEU A 338 1.10 -27.23 20.06
C LEU A 338 0.83 -27.56 18.59
N LEU A 339 0.50 -26.55 17.78
CA LEU A 339 0.24 -26.74 16.37
C LEU A 339 1.51 -27.08 15.57
N ALA A 340 2.64 -26.47 15.92
CA ALA A 340 3.95 -26.76 15.35
C ALA A 340 4.40 -28.20 15.66
N SER A 341 4.15 -28.68 16.88
CA SER A 341 4.39 -30.09 17.23
C SER A 341 3.51 -31.04 16.42
N LYS A 342 2.24 -30.69 16.17
CA LYS A 342 1.35 -31.51 15.34
C LYS A 342 1.79 -31.59 13.88
N ARG A 343 2.59 -30.62 13.41
CA ARG A 343 3.15 -30.56 12.05
C ARG A 343 4.61 -30.97 11.97
N ASP A 344 5.17 -31.56 13.04
CA ASP A 344 6.57 -31.96 13.14
C ASP A 344 7.58 -30.81 12.90
N TYR A 345 7.18 -29.56 13.13
CA TYR A 345 8.06 -28.39 13.02
C TYR A 345 8.94 -28.23 14.26
N LEU A 346 8.54 -28.81 15.40
CA LEU A 346 9.33 -28.83 16.63
C LEU A 346 9.02 -30.07 17.49
N LYS A 347 9.90 -30.33 18.45
CA LYS A 347 9.69 -31.33 19.50
C LYS A 347 9.11 -30.65 20.74
N LEU A 348 7.85 -30.96 21.07
CA LEU A 348 7.08 -30.25 22.10
C LEU A 348 7.68 -30.38 23.50
N ASP A 349 8.16 -31.58 23.84
CA ASP A 349 8.81 -31.90 25.11
C ASP A 349 10.02 -30.99 25.34
N LYS A 350 10.94 -30.93 24.38
CA LYS A 350 12.11 -30.08 24.46
C LYS A 350 11.72 -28.59 24.47
N TRP A 351 10.80 -28.19 23.60
CA TRP A 351 10.38 -26.79 23.49
C TRP A 351 9.72 -26.27 24.79
N LEU A 352 8.90 -27.09 25.47
CA LEU A 352 8.30 -26.71 26.75
C LEU A 352 9.35 -26.52 27.83
N GLU A 353 10.36 -27.38 27.91
CA GLU A 353 11.48 -27.24 28.85
C GLU A 353 12.29 -25.96 28.58
N ASP A 354 12.65 -25.73 27.31
CA ASP A 354 13.39 -24.54 26.88
C ASP A 354 12.60 -23.26 27.21
N LYS A 355 11.30 -23.23 26.92
CA LYS A 355 10.43 -22.08 27.21
C LYS A 355 10.13 -21.90 28.70
N PHE A 356 10.12 -22.98 29.48
CA PHE A 356 9.94 -22.88 30.92
C PHE A 356 11.14 -22.19 31.59
N ALA A 357 12.36 -22.48 31.12
CA ALA A 357 13.55 -21.79 31.59
C ALA A 357 13.51 -20.27 31.32
N GLU A 358 12.86 -19.85 30.23
CA GLU A 358 12.68 -18.44 29.86
C GLU A 358 11.53 -17.75 30.60
N LEU A 359 10.36 -18.41 30.67
CA LEU A 359 9.09 -17.78 31.05
C LEU A 359 8.60 -18.16 32.45
N GLY A 360 8.98 -19.33 32.98
CA GLY A 360 8.54 -19.84 34.28
C GLY A 360 7.02 -20.03 34.39
N ASP A 361 6.45 -19.58 35.52
CA ASP A 361 5.04 -19.75 35.90
C ASP A 361 4.01 -19.28 34.84
N PRO A 362 4.16 -18.13 34.15
CA PRO A 362 3.30 -17.73 33.04
C PRO A 362 3.07 -18.81 31.97
N LEU A 363 4.11 -19.59 31.63
CA LEU A 363 3.97 -20.68 30.67
C LEU A 363 3.09 -21.79 31.24
N VAL A 364 3.34 -22.18 32.48
CA VAL A 364 2.62 -23.27 33.16
C VAL A 364 1.14 -22.95 33.31
N ASP A 365 0.82 -21.73 33.76
CA ASP A 365 -0.55 -21.25 33.85
C ASP A 365 -1.28 -21.34 32.51
N ASN A 366 -0.59 -21.01 31.41
CA ASN A 366 -1.16 -21.11 30.08
C ASN A 366 -1.39 -22.55 29.63
N VAL A 367 -0.42 -23.43 29.85
CA VAL A 367 -0.53 -24.87 29.55
C VAL A 367 -1.72 -25.47 30.31
N ILE A 368 -1.91 -25.12 31.59
CA ILE A 368 -3.08 -25.54 32.39
C ILE A 368 -4.38 -25.01 31.77
N ASN A 369 -4.44 -23.73 31.44
CA ASN A 369 -5.63 -23.13 30.83
C ASN A 369 -5.98 -23.78 29.48
N GLN A 370 -4.99 -24.10 28.65
CA GLN A 370 -5.20 -24.79 27.38
C GLN A 370 -5.74 -26.21 27.57
N LEU A 371 -5.21 -26.98 28.53
CA LEU A 371 -5.76 -28.29 28.89
C LEU A 371 -7.21 -28.17 29.37
N GLN A 372 -7.49 -27.23 30.28
CA GLN A 372 -8.84 -27.02 30.79
C GLN A 372 -9.82 -26.67 29.68
N ARG A 373 -9.41 -25.77 28.78
CA ARG A 373 -10.24 -25.31 27.66
C ARG A 373 -10.62 -26.45 26.72
N ARG A 374 -9.64 -27.27 26.31
CA ARG A 374 -9.84 -28.35 25.32
C ARG A 374 -10.51 -29.60 25.90
N LEU A 375 -10.39 -29.85 27.21
CA LEU A 375 -10.93 -31.04 27.86
C LEU A 375 -12.33 -30.83 28.45
N PHE A 376 -12.63 -29.62 28.93
CA PHE A 376 -13.85 -29.35 29.69
C PHE A 376 -14.85 -28.43 28.98
N THR A 377 -14.51 -27.92 27.79
CA THR A 377 -15.41 -27.05 27.02
C THR A 377 -15.93 -27.80 25.77
N PRO A 378 -17.20 -28.25 25.75
CA PRO A 378 -17.75 -29.08 24.68
C PRO A 378 -17.91 -28.37 23.32
N ALA A 379 -17.71 -27.04 23.27
CA ALA A 379 -17.77 -26.24 22.05
C ALA A 379 -16.45 -26.15 21.28
N SER A 380 -15.33 -26.65 21.83
CA SER A 380 -14.05 -26.65 21.11
C SER A 380 -13.97 -27.86 20.18
N SER A 381 -14.04 -27.64 18.87
CA SER A 381 -14.01 -28.65 17.80
C SER A 381 -12.66 -29.38 17.64
N THR A 382 -11.83 -29.40 18.68
CA THR A 382 -10.41 -29.75 18.61
C THR A 382 -10.02 -30.48 19.88
N SER A 383 -10.13 -31.80 19.82
CA SER A 383 -9.53 -32.69 20.81
C SER A 383 -8.01 -32.63 20.71
N LEU A 384 -7.34 -32.60 21.86
CA LEU A 384 -5.90 -32.83 21.95
C LEU A 384 -5.62 -34.30 21.59
N SER A 385 -4.51 -34.56 20.88
CA SER A 385 -4.08 -35.94 20.68
C SER A 385 -3.66 -36.55 22.04
N PRO A 386 -3.82 -37.87 22.23
CA PRO A 386 -3.40 -38.53 23.47
C PRO A 386 -1.91 -38.30 23.79
N GLU A 387 -1.08 -38.24 22.75
CA GLU A 387 0.35 -37.99 22.87
C GLU A 387 0.64 -36.56 23.36
N THR A 388 0.05 -35.54 22.72
CA THR A 388 0.21 -34.14 23.15
C THR A 388 -0.29 -33.95 24.59
N PHE A 389 -1.41 -34.56 24.94
CA PHE A 389 -1.92 -34.54 26.32
C PHE A 389 -0.94 -35.17 27.31
N SER A 390 -0.37 -36.33 26.96
CA SER A 390 0.62 -37.03 27.80
C SER A 390 1.88 -36.19 28.02
N ILE A 391 2.40 -35.55 26.96
CA ILE A 391 3.58 -34.67 27.03
C ILE A 391 3.30 -33.49 27.96
N MET A 392 2.17 -32.78 27.77
CA MET A 392 1.80 -31.63 28.59
C MET A 392 1.61 -32.01 30.06
N MET A 393 0.91 -33.13 30.35
CA MET A 393 0.71 -33.60 31.72
C MET A 393 2.03 -34.03 32.39
N THR A 394 2.92 -34.67 31.63
CA THR A 394 4.25 -35.07 32.12
C THR A 394 5.10 -33.84 32.45
N PHE A 395 5.12 -32.84 31.55
CA PHE A 395 5.78 -31.56 31.77
C PHE A 395 5.27 -30.87 33.04
N LEU A 396 3.94 -30.73 33.19
CA LEU A 396 3.34 -30.13 34.38
C LEU A 396 3.76 -30.87 35.65
N ARG A 397 3.67 -32.21 35.66
CA ARG A 397 4.04 -33.06 36.80
C ARG A 397 5.49 -32.86 37.23
N ASN A 398 6.41 -32.76 36.28
CA ASN A 398 7.84 -32.60 36.55
C ASN A 398 8.18 -31.24 37.18
N HIS A 399 7.39 -30.20 36.87
CA HIS A 399 7.64 -28.85 37.37
C HIS A 399 6.78 -28.44 38.56
N VAL A 400 5.78 -29.24 38.98
CA VAL A 400 4.88 -28.92 40.11
C VAL A 400 5.64 -28.43 41.34
N ALA A 401 6.76 -29.05 41.70
CA ALA A 401 7.53 -28.67 42.88
C ALA A 401 8.04 -27.22 42.84
N LYS A 402 8.40 -26.74 41.65
CA LYS A 402 9.02 -25.43 41.38
C LYS A 402 8.00 -24.29 41.20
N LEU A 403 6.72 -24.61 41.04
CA LEU A 403 5.67 -23.63 40.79
C LEU A 403 5.34 -22.76 42.01
N SER A 404 4.83 -21.54 41.76
CA SER A 404 4.18 -20.73 42.78
C SER A 404 2.96 -21.41 43.41
N PRO A 405 2.53 -20.99 44.62
CA PRO A 405 1.34 -21.53 45.27
C PRO A 405 0.07 -21.44 44.42
N LEU A 406 -0.08 -20.36 43.65
CA LEU A 406 -1.24 -20.15 42.79
C LEU A 406 -1.29 -21.16 41.63
N SER A 407 -0.18 -21.34 40.91
CA SER A 407 -0.09 -22.31 39.81
C SER A 407 -0.23 -23.75 40.32
N LYS A 408 0.29 -24.05 41.52
CA LYS A 408 0.06 -25.35 42.20
C LYS A 408 -1.42 -25.60 42.45
N GLN A 409 -2.15 -24.60 42.96
CA GLN A 409 -3.59 -24.72 43.22
C GLN A 409 -4.37 -24.99 41.92
N LYS A 410 -4.04 -24.28 40.83
CA LYS A 410 -4.64 -24.51 39.51
C LYS A 410 -4.36 -25.92 38.98
N TYR A 411 -3.13 -26.41 39.15
CA TYR A 411 -2.76 -27.78 38.76
C TYR A 411 -3.54 -28.83 39.56
N VAL A 412 -3.64 -28.67 40.88
CA VAL A 412 -4.41 -29.60 41.73
C VAL A 412 -5.88 -29.63 41.28
N ALA A 413 -6.50 -28.47 41.08
CA ALA A 413 -7.88 -28.37 40.59
C ALA A 413 -8.08 -29.03 39.21
N LEU A 414 -7.11 -28.91 38.30
CA LEU A 414 -7.12 -29.62 37.02
C LEU A 414 -7.09 -31.15 37.24
N THR A 415 -6.19 -31.64 38.10
CA THR A 415 -6.07 -33.08 38.35
C THR A 415 -7.29 -33.68 39.06
N ASP A 416 -7.93 -32.93 39.96
CA ASP A 416 -9.13 -33.40 40.65
C ASP A 416 -10.32 -33.49 39.70
N LYS A 417 -10.52 -32.49 38.83
CA LYS A 417 -11.53 -32.58 37.75
C LYS A 417 -11.28 -33.76 36.81
N LEU A 418 -10.03 -34.04 36.46
CA LEU A 418 -9.70 -35.21 35.63
C LEU A 418 -10.07 -36.54 36.31
N LYS A 419 -9.84 -36.66 37.62
CA LYS A 419 -10.25 -37.84 38.40
C LYS A 419 -11.77 -37.98 38.46
N GLU A 420 -12.50 -36.88 38.66
CA GLU A 420 -13.97 -36.88 38.67
C GLU A 420 -14.54 -37.41 37.35
N ILE A 421 -14.01 -36.96 36.21
CA ILE A 421 -14.46 -37.43 34.89
C ILE A 421 -14.14 -38.91 34.68
N GLN A 422 -12.94 -39.36 35.09
CA GLN A 422 -12.58 -40.78 35.03
C GLN A 422 -13.54 -41.62 35.88
N GLN A 423 -13.88 -41.18 37.09
CA GLN A 423 -14.84 -41.87 37.96
C GLN A 423 -16.26 -41.88 37.37
N GLN A 424 -16.70 -40.80 36.73
CA GLN A 424 -18.01 -40.73 36.06
C GLN A 424 -18.08 -41.66 34.84
N GLN A 425 -17.04 -41.74 34.01
CA GLN A 425 -17.00 -42.66 32.85
C GLN A 425 -16.98 -44.13 33.28
N VAL A 426 -16.22 -44.46 34.32
CA VAL A 426 -16.18 -45.82 34.88
C VAL A 426 -17.53 -46.18 35.53
N GLY A 427 -18.15 -45.24 36.25
CA GLY A 427 -19.49 -45.41 36.82
C GLY A 427 -20.57 -45.61 35.77
N PHE A 428 -20.51 -44.89 34.64
CA PHE A 428 -21.44 -45.04 33.52
C PHE A 428 -21.30 -46.42 32.85
N PHE A 429 -20.07 -46.93 32.69
CA PHE A 429 -19.81 -48.29 32.22
C PHE A 429 -20.34 -49.37 33.20
N MET A 430 -20.24 -49.12 34.50
CA MET A 430 -20.76 -50.01 35.54
C MET A 430 -22.29 -50.06 35.56
N ILE A 431 -22.97 -48.92 35.34
CA ILE A 431 -24.43 -48.82 35.26
C ILE A 431 -24.96 -49.53 33.99
N LEU A 432 -24.30 -49.35 32.84
CA LEU A 432 -24.63 -50.07 31.60
C LEU A 432 -24.45 -51.60 31.73
N MET A 433 -23.45 -52.05 32.51
CA MET A 433 -23.25 -53.47 32.83
C MET A 433 -24.29 -54.03 33.82
N MET A 434 -24.88 -53.18 34.66
CA MET A 434 -25.97 -53.56 35.58
C MET A 434 -27.36 -53.56 34.92
N GLN A 435 -27.57 -52.80 33.84
CA GLN A 435 -28.82 -52.81 33.07
C GLN A 435 -28.92 -53.94 32.02
N ASN A 436 -27.82 -54.66 31.77
CA ASN A 436 -27.75 -55.82 30.87
C ASN A 436 -27.70 -57.18 31.61
N ARG A 437 -28.06 -57.20 32.89
CA ARG A 437 -28.39 -58.39 33.67
C ARG A 437 -29.86 -58.33 34.06
#